data_AF-A0ABD1NKK3-F1
#
_entry.id   AF-A0ABD1NKK3-F1
#
_cell.length_a   1.000
_cell.length_b   1.000
_cell.length_c   1.000
_cell.angle_alpha   90.00
_cell.angle_beta   90.00
_cell.angle_gamma   90.00
#
_symmetry.space_group_name_H-M   'P 1'
#
loop_
_entity.id
_entity.type
_entity.pdbx_description
1 polymer ?
#
loop_
_entity_poly.entity_id
_entity_poly.type
_entity_poly.pdbx_seq_one_letter_code
_entity_poly.pdbx_strand_id
1 'polypeptide(L)' 'MQNLICAKNLVIDKSIQTAYIQAIRSAQHFIYIENQYFIGSSYAWPSYKDAG' A
#
# COMPACT_ATOMS: atom_id res chain seq x y z
N MET A 1 13.20 -4.56 13.27
CA MET A 1 11.94 -4.60 14.06
C MET A 1 10.80 -3.74 13.46
N GLN A 2 10.98 -3.05 12.31
CA GLN A 2 10.01 -2.07 11.78
C GLN A 2 8.81 -2.63 10.97
N ASN A 3 8.81 -3.93 10.63
CA ASN A 3 7.80 -4.54 9.75
C ASN A 3 6.70 -5.32 10.49
N LEU A 4 6.86 -5.55 11.78
CA LEU A 4 5.86 -6.25 12.59
C LEU A 4 4.93 -5.23 13.23
N ILE A 5 3.62 -5.46 13.14
CA ILE A 5 2.61 -4.71 13.86
C ILE A 5 1.71 -5.68 14.62
N CYS A 6 1.19 -5.26 15.77
CA CYS A 6 0.17 -6.02 16.50
C CYS A 6 -1.20 -5.41 16.22
N ALA A 7 -2.15 -6.23 15.75
CA ALA A 7 -3.54 -5.82 15.60
C ALA A 7 -4.44 -7.02 15.88
N LYS A 8 -5.57 -6.79 16.58
CA LYS A 8 -6.54 -7.84 16.93
C LYS A 8 -5.87 -9.08 17.59
N ASN A 9 -4.89 -8.85 18.47
CA ASN A 9 -4.10 -9.90 19.15
C ASN A 9 -3.27 -10.81 18.22
N LEU A 10 -3.01 -10.39 16.99
CA LEU A 10 -2.17 -11.09 16.02
C LEU A 10 -0.95 -10.24 15.68
N VAL A 11 0.19 -10.91 15.48
CA VAL A 11 1.39 -10.31 14.92
C VAL A 11 1.29 -10.40 13.40
N ILE A 12 1.31 -9.25 12.74
CA ILE A 12 1.20 -9.11 11.29
C ILE A 12 2.53 -8.59 10.75
N ASP A 13 3.09 -9.27 9.75
CA ASP A 13 4.23 -8.76 8.99
C ASP A 13 3.74 -7.98 7.76
N LYS A 14 4.14 -6.71 7.66
CA LYS A 14 3.86 -5.81 6.52
C LYS A 14 5.10 -5.54 5.66
N SER A 15 6.12 -6.39 5.73
CA SER A 15 7.39 -6.23 5.02
C SER A 15 7.23 -5.96 3.52
N ILE A 16 6.30 -6.65 2.84
CA ILE A 16 6.00 -6.43 1.42
C ILE A 16 5.51 -5.00 1.16
N GLN A 17 4.54 -4.51 1.94
CA GLN A 17 4.03 -3.14 1.80
C GLN A 17 5.13 -2.09 2.06
N THR A 18 5.92 -2.28 3.12
CA THR A 18 7.04 -1.38 3.44
C THR A 18 8.07 -1.33 2.30
N ALA A 19 8.40 -2.48 1.71
CA ALA A 19 9.35 -2.56 0.59
C ALA A 19 8.83 -1.81 -0.65
N TYR A 20 7.56 -1.98 -1.03
CA TYR A 20 6.94 -1.21 -2.12
C TYR A 20 7.01 0.29 -1.87
N ILE A 21 6.66 0.74 -0.66
CA ILE A 21 6.72 2.16 -0.28
C ILE A 21 8.15 2.69 -0.41
N GLN A 22 9.14 1.95 0.08
CA GLN A 22 10.54 2.37 0.02
C GLN A 22 11.05 2.43 -1.43
N ALA A 23 10.74 1.42 -2.25
CA ALA A 23 11.13 1.39 -3.65
C ALA A 23 10.53 2.57 -4.42
N ILE A 24 9.23 2.85 -4.23
CA ILE A 24 8.54 3.97 -4.88
C ILE A 24 9.14 5.31 -4.44
N ARG A 25 9.37 5.51 -3.13
CA ARG A 25 9.94 6.76 -2.61
C ARG A 25 11.39 7.01 -3.05
N SER A 26 12.15 5.93 -3.30
CA SER A 26 13.57 6.04 -3.66
C SER A 26 13.80 6.15 -5.17
N ALA A 27 12.79 5.84 -5.99
CA ALA A 27 12.91 5.86 -7.45
C ALA A 27 13.27 7.26 -7.95
N GLN A 28 14.33 7.35 -8.77
CA GLN A 28 14.81 8.61 -9.32
C GLN A 28 14.38 8.85 -10.77
N HIS A 29 13.95 7.82 -11.50
CA HIS A 29 13.78 7.89 -12.95
C HIS A 29 12.40 7.39 -13.38
N PHE A 30 12.17 6.08 -13.37
CA PHE A 30 10.87 5.48 -13.69
C PHE A 30 10.60 4.24 -12.85
N ILE A 31 9.32 3.86 -12.76
CA ILE A 31 8.87 2.62 -12.14
C ILE A 31 7.98 1.91 -13.15
N TYR A 32 8.30 0.65 -13.45
CA TYR A 32 7.42 -0.25 -14.19
C TYR A 32 6.73 -1.20 -13.21
N ILE A 33 5.42 -1.40 -13.36
CA ILE A 33 4.62 -2.24 -12.47
C ILE A 33 3.80 -3.19 -13.32
N GLU A 34 4.04 -4.49 -13.14
CA GLU A 34 3.19 -5.55 -13.67
C GLU A 34 2.55 -6.29 -12.49
N ASN A 35 1.23 -6.15 -12.34
CA ASN A 35 0.48 -6.73 -11.24
C ASN A 35 -0.91 -7.16 -11.72
N GLN A 36 -1.42 -8.27 -11.20
CA GLN A 36 -2.77 -8.76 -11.50
C GLN A 36 -3.85 -7.76 -11.04
N TYR A 37 -3.60 -7.04 -9.93
CA TYR A 37 -4.50 -6.01 -9.40
C TYR A 37 -3.73 -4.73 -9.10
N PHE A 38 -4.32 -3.59 -9.45
CA PHE A 38 -3.75 -2.27 -9.20
C PHE A 38 -4.78 -1.35 -8.55
N ILE A 39 -5.14 -1.65 -7.30
CA ILE A 39 -6.15 -0.93 -6.53
C ILE A 39 -5.72 -0.79 -5.07
N GLY A 40 -5.99 0.37 -4.46
CA GLY A 40 -5.61 0.67 -3.09
C GLY A 40 -5.80 2.15 -2.73
N SER A 41 -5.27 2.54 -1.57
CA SER A 41 -5.31 3.93 -1.05
C SER A 41 -6.72 4.51 -0.97
N SER A 42 -7.71 3.68 -0.60
CA SER A 42 -9.13 4.05 -0.57
C SER A 42 -9.49 5.18 0.39
N TYR A 43 -8.64 5.45 1.40
CA TYR A 43 -8.78 6.60 2.27
C TYR A 43 -8.75 7.95 1.51
N ALA A 44 -8.18 7.97 0.30
CA ALA A 44 -8.07 9.15 -0.56
C ALA A 44 -9.04 9.11 -1.77
N TRP A 45 -9.91 8.11 -1.86
CA TRP A 45 -10.92 8.09 -2.92
C TRP A 45 -11.95 9.21 -2.70
N PRO A 46 -12.43 9.87 -3.76
CA PRO A 46 -13.53 10.82 -3.64
C PRO A 46 -14.74 10.15 -2.98
N SER A 47 -15.35 10.84 -2.01
CA SER A 47 -16.65 10.40 -1.46
C SER A 47 -17.72 10.64 -2.53
N TYR A 48 -18.01 9.63 -3.34
CA TYR A 48 -19.16 9.68 -4.24
C TYR A 48 -20.43 9.59 -3.37
N LYS A 49 -21.06 10.74 -3.13
CA LYS A 49 -22.38 10.81 -2.47
C LYS A 49 -23.51 10.43 -3.42
N ASP A 50 -23.26 10.47 -4.73
CA ASP A 50 -24.24 10.25 -5.80
C ASP A 50 -23.78 9.14 -6.76
N ALA A 51 -23.29 8.01 -6.23
CA ALA A 51 -23.24 6.80 -7.03
C ALA A 51 -24.69 6.30 -7.18
N GLY A 52 -25.25 6.42 -8.39
CA GLY A 52 -26.65 6.16 -8.72
C GLY A 52 -27.15 4.75 -8.39
#